data_AF-A0A4R6RCN8-F1
#
_entry.id   AF-A0A4R6RCN8-F1
#
_cell.length_a   1.000
_cell.length_b   1.000
_cell.length_c   1.000
_cell.angle_alpha   90.00
_cell.angle_beta   90.00
_cell.angle_gamma   90.00
#
_symmetry.space_group_name_H-M   'P 1'
#
loop_
_entity.id
_entity.type
_entity.pdbx_description
1 polymer ?
#
loop_
_entity_poly.entity_id
_entity_poly.type
_entity_poly.pdbx_seq_one_letter_code
_entity_poly.pdbx_strand_id
1 'polypeptide(L)'
;MERVPIEVVTKGLETTSDKIRALAHAGYLRTEIAQLLDIRYQHVRKVLVDAGIDAGLQRTVELTRSTDIIEAPASDREPTPPAVLLEAGFSRVGEWTLDGDRLTLSGRAPAEVGVYAFILDDEVVYVGVTQNGLQVRMEQYRRGHAGQKTNARVNALIREGLAAGHRVSAMTAVPASFDWNGLPVDGAAGLEAGLIRLIQPRWNMRGRS
;
A
#
# COMPACT_ATOMS: atom_id res chain seq x y z
N MET A 1 -33.46 10.61 3.00
CA MET A 1 -33.76 11.34 4.26
C MET A 1 -33.28 12.77 4.07
N GLU A 2 -34.17 13.75 4.21
CA GLU A 2 -33.90 15.17 3.98
C GLU A 2 -32.98 15.70 5.09
N ARG A 3 -31.85 16.32 4.74
CA ARG A 3 -30.87 16.83 5.72
C ARG A 3 -31.36 18.16 6.30
N VAL A 4 -31.22 18.33 7.62
CA VAL A 4 -31.60 19.58 8.31
C VAL A 4 -30.69 20.73 7.83
N PRO A 5 -31.23 21.87 7.35
CA PRO A 5 -30.43 23.00 6.88
C PRO A 5 -29.49 23.58 7.96
N ILE A 6 -28.34 24.10 7.54
CA ILE A 6 -27.30 24.64 8.44
C ILE A 6 -27.83 25.78 9.32
N GLU A 7 -28.71 26.62 8.78
CA GLU A 7 -29.30 27.77 9.48
C GLU A 7 -30.15 27.32 10.66
N VAL A 8 -30.74 26.13 10.57
CA VAL A 8 -31.53 25.53 11.66
C VAL A 8 -30.59 24.90 12.69
N VAL A 9 -29.56 24.18 12.24
CA VAL A 9 -28.60 23.48 13.12
C VAL A 9 -27.74 24.46 13.93
N THR A 10 -27.39 25.61 13.34
CA THR A 10 -26.51 26.61 13.98
C THR A 10 -27.26 27.72 14.71
N LYS A 11 -28.59 27.67 14.72
CA LYS A 11 -29.44 28.70 15.33
C LYS A 11 -29.17 28.81 16.83
N GLY A 12 -28.82 30.02 17.28
CA GLY A 12 -28.58 30.32 18.70
C GLY A 12 -27.22 29.87 19.23
N LEU A 13 -26.33 29.35 18.37
CA LEU A 13 -24.95 29.01 18.76
C LEU A 13 -24.03 30.20 18.50
N GLU A 14 -23.34 30.66 19.53
CA GLU A 14 -22.46 31.83 19.44
C GLU A 14 -21.05 31.45 18.99
N THR A 15 -20.50 30.35 19.50
CA THR A 15 -19.11 29.98 19.22
C THR A 15 -18.96 29.07 18.00
N THR A 16 -17.85 29.23 17.28
CA THR A 16 -17.47 28.36 16.16
C THR A 16 -17.36 26.90 16.59
N SER A 17 -16.84 26.63 17.79
CA SER A 17 -16.74 25.27 18.33
C SER A 17 -18.09 24.62 18.56
N ASP A 18 -19.09 25.36 19.05
CA ASP A 18 -20.44 24.82 19.27
C ASP A 18 -21.15 24.54 17.94
N LYS A 19 -20.99 25.43 16.95
CA LYS A 19 -21.47 25.20 15.58
C LYS A 19 -20.85 23.95 14.95
N ILE A 20 -19.55 23.72 15.14
CA ILE A 20 -18.85 22.52 14.67
C ILE A 20 -19.47 21.25 15.28
N ARG A 21 -19.68 21.23 16.61
CA ARG A 21 -20.25 20.05 17.30
C ARG A 21 -21.69 19.79 16.87
N ALA A 22 -22.51 20.85 16.79
CA ALA A 22 -23.91 20.73 16.38
C ALA A 22 -24.05 20.20 14.94
N LEU A 23 -23.21 20.69 14.01
CA LEU A 23 -23.20 20.20 12.63
C LEU A 23 -22.72 18.74 12.54
N ALA A 24 -21.72 18.34 13.32
CA ALA A 24 -21.28 16.95 13.37
C ALA A 24 -22.39 16.02 13.90
N HIS A 25 -23.12 16.43 14.95
CA HIS A 25 -24.29 15.68 15.45
C HIS A 25 -25.46 15.65 14.47
N ALA A 26 -25.62 16.69 13.65
CA ALA A 26 -26.59 16.73 12.56
C ALA A 26 -26.15 15.92 11.31
N GLY A 27 -24.99 15.25 11.37
CA GLY A 27 -24.52 14.32 10.33
C GLY A 27 -23.72 14.98 9.20
N TYR A 28 -23.27 16.23 9.36
CA TYR A 28 -22.38 16.89 8.42
C TYR A 28 -20.96 16.35 8.53
N LEU A 29 -20.29 16.17 7.39
CA LEU A 29 -18.90 15.74 7.34
C LEU A 29 -17.95 16.86 7.77
N ARG A 30 -16.77 16.48 8.29
CA ARG A 30 -15.72 17.42 8.70
C ARG A 30 -15.31 18.39 7.58
N THR A 31 -15.30 17.92 6.34
CA THR A 31 -15.02 18.73 5.14
C THR A 31 -16.14 19.69 4.81
N GLU A 32 -17.40 19.26 4.91
CA GLU A 32 -18.59 20.11 4.71
C GLU A 32 -18.64 21.20 5.79
N ILE A 33 -18.39 20.85 7.05
CA ILE A 33 -18.36 21.81 8.17
C ILE A 33 -17.27 22.88 7.93
N ALA A 34 -16.09 22.48 7.48
CA ALA A 34 -14.99 23.40 7.20
C ALA A 34 -15.36 24.41 6.10
N GLN A 35 -16.01 23.95 5.04
CA GLN A 35 -16.47 24.81 3.94
C GLN A 35 -17.62 25.73 4.37
N LEU A 36 -18.61 25.19 5.08
CA LEU A 36 -19.81 25.92 5.47
C LEU A 36 -19.54 27.02 6.51
N LEU A 37 -18.56 26.81 7.39
CA LEU A 37 -18.16 27.78 8.41
C LEU A 37 -16.96 28.65 7.97
N ASP A 38 -16.44 28.45 6.76
CA ASP A 38 -15.25 29.11 6.21
C ASP A 38 -14.04 29.06 7.17
N ILE A 39 -13.70 27.86 7.63
CA ILE A 39 -12.61 27.63 8.59
C ILE A 39 -11.72 26.49 8.15
N ARG A 40 -10.48 26.48 8.65
CA ARG A 40 -9.51 25.42 8.34
C ARG A 40 -9.98 24.06 8.87
N TYR A 41 -9.90 23.04 8.02
CA TYR A 41 -10.21 21.64 8.35
C TYR A 41 -9.55 21.15 9.65
N GLN A 42 -8.29 21.52 9.90
CA GLN A 42 -7.57 21.11 11.11
C GLN A 42 -8.22 21.65 12.40
N HIS A 43 -8.87 22.81 12.34
CA HIS A 43 -9.61 23.36 13.47
C HIS A 43 -10.87 22.54 13.77
N VAL A 44 -11.63 22.17 12.74
CA VAL A 44 -12.78 21.26 12.84
C VAL A 44 -12.38 19.92 13.43
N ARG A 45 -11.30 19.32 12.90
CA ARG A 45 -10.75 18.05 13.40
C ARG A 45 -10.39 18.15 14.88
N LYS A 46 -9.68 19.20 15.28
CA LYS A 46 -9.27 19.40 16.68
C LYS A 46 -10.47 19.49 17.61
N VAL A 47 -11.47 20.33 17.29
CA VAL A 47 -12.68 20.51 18.11
C VAL A 47 -13.46 19.21 18.30
N LEU A 48 -13.57 18.38 17.25
CA LEU A 48 -14.31 17.11 17.33
C LEU A 48 -13.53 16.02 18.09
N VAL A 49 -12.21 15.96 17.91
CA VAL A 49 -11.34 15.03 18.65
C VAL A 49 -11.34 15.38 20.14
N ASP A 50 -11.19 16.66 20.49
CA ASP A 50 -11.20 17.13 21.87
C ASP A 50 -12.57 16.92 22.55
N ALA A 51 -13.65 16.83 21.76
CA ALA A 51 -15.01 16.55 22.24
C ALA A 51 -15.39 15.05 22.23
N GLY A 52 -14.48 14.15 21.81
CA GLY A 52 -14.77 12.72 21.71
C GLY A 52 -15.80 12.36 20.63
N ILE A 53 -16.06 13.25 19.67
CA ILE A 53 -17.04 13.04 18.60
C ILE A 53 -16.33 12.40 17.41
N ASP A 54 -16.45 11.08 17.29
CA ASP A 54 -15.92 10.31 16.16
C ASP A 54 -16.93 10.13 15.01
N ALA A 55 -18.16 10.63 15.22
CA ALA A 55 -19.18 10.72 14.18
C ALA A 55 -18.69 11.64 13.04
N GLY A 56 -18.68 11.10 11.83
CA GLY A 56 -18.16 11.77 10.62
C GLY A 56 -16.92 11.13 9.99
N LEU A 57 -16.48 9.95 10.47
CA LEU A 57 -15.40 9.21 9.82
C LEU A 57 -15.75 8.68 8.43
N GLN A 58 -17.02 8.37 8.15
CA GLN A 58 -17.42 7.85 6.86
C GLN A 58 -18.84 8.32 6.52
N ARG A 59 -18.96 8.95 5.35
CA ARG A 59 -20.22 8.97 4.62
C ARG A 59 -20.58 7.51 4.35
N THR A 60 -21.56 6.93 5.05
CA THR A 60 -22.39 5.88 4.46
C THR A 60 -23.28 6.58 3.43
N VAL A 61 -22.66 7.04 2.35
CA VAL A 61 -23.40 7.33 1.14
C VAL A 61 -23.16 6.13 0.26
N GLU A 62 -24.22 5.34 0.11
CA GLU A 62 -24.54 4.60 -1.10
C GLU A 62 -24.47 5.60 -2.26
N LEU A 63 -23.25 5.95 -2.66
CA LEU A 63 -22.99 6.34 -4.02
C LEU A 63 -23.12 5.01 -4.75
N THR A 64 -24.19 4.89 -5.53
CA THR A 64 -24.24 4.03 -6.72
C THR A 64 -23.17 4.53 -7.70
N ARG A 65 -21.92 4.47 -7.26
CA ARG A 65 -20.78 4.36 -8.13
C ARG A 65 -20.63 2.86 -8.23
N SER A 66 -20.91 2.33 -9.41
CA SER A 66 -20.42 1.03 -9.84
C SER A 66 -18.88 1.05 -9.78
N THR A 67 -18.36 0.96 -8.57
CA THR A 67 -17.07 0.38 -8.29
C THR A 67 -17.40 -1.03 -7.87
N ASP A 68 -17.39 -1.93 -8.85
CA ASP A 68 -17.07 -3.33 -8.59
C ASP A 68 -15.62 -3.37 -8.06
N ILE A 69 -15.42 -2.91 -6.83
CA ILE A 69 -14.24 -3.23 -6.05
C ILE A 69 -14.81 -4.04 -4.90
N ILE A 70 -15.11 -5.29 -5.23
CA ILE A 70 -15.28 -6.34 -4.26
C ILE A 70 -13.91 -6.42 -3.56
N GLU A 71 -13.81 -5.85 -2.36
CA GLU A 71 -12.77 -6.23 -1.42
C GLU A 71 -13.10 -7.67 -0.99
N ALA A 72 -12.74 -8.62 -1.86
CA ALA A 72 -12.94 -10.02 -1.60
C ALA A 72 -12.18 -10.39 -0.33
N PRO A 73 -12.76 -11.19 0.56
CA PRO A 73 -12.03 -11.71 1.70
C PRO A 73 -10.75 -12.40 1.20
N ALA A 74 -9.65 -12.18 1.92
CA ALA A 74 -8.29 -12.55 1.52
C ALA A 74 -8.01 -14.08 1.46
N SER A 75 -9.05 -14.90 1.31
CA SER A 75 -8.99 -16.37 1.40
C SER A 75 -9.20 -17.10 0.07
N ASP A 76 -9.77 -16.46 -0.97
CA ASP A 76 -10.19 -17.16 -2.19
C ASP A 76 -9.53 -16.64 -3.48
N ARG A 77 -8.47 -15.82 -3.38
CA ARG A 77 -7.73 -15.39 -4.57
C ARG A 77 -6.76 -16.47 -5.00
N GLU A 78 -6.88 -16.89 -6.25
CA GLU A 78 -5.95 -17.80 -6.90
C GLU A 78 -4.52 -17.21 -6.85
N PRO A 79 -3.49 -18.01 -6.52
CA PRO A 79 -2.11 -17.57 -6.53
C PRO A 79 -1.74 -16.93 -7.87
N THR A 80 -1.15 -15.73 -7.85
CA THR A 80 -0.73 -15.07 -9.09
C THR A 80 0.51 -15.78 -9.66
N PRO A 81 0.44 -16.31 -10.90
CA PRO A 81 1.57 -16.97 -11.51
C PRO A 81 2.63 -15.98 -12.03
N PRO A 82 3.91 -16.37 -12.11
CA PRO A 82 4.99 -15.53 -12.62
C PRO A 82 4.82 -15.12 -14.09
N ALA A 83 4.04 -15.87 -14.86
CA ALA A 83 3.73 -15.55 -16.27
C ALA A 83 3.14 -14.14 -16.43
N VAL A 84 2.28 -13.71 -15.50
CA VAL A 84 1.66 -12.37 -15.50
C VAL A 84 2.74 -11.28 -15.44
N LEU A 85 3.79 -11.47 -14.63
CA LEU A 85 4.87 -10.51 -14.53
C LEU A 85 5.79 -10.54 -15.77
N LEU A 86 6.06 -11.73 -16.32
CA LEU A 86 6.87 -11.88 -17.54
C LEU A 86 6.23 -11.15 -18.72
N GLU A 87 4.94 -11.37 -18.94
CA GLU A 87 4.17 -10.72 -20.00
C GLU A 87 4.10 -9.20 -19.81
N ALA A 88 4.12 -8.73 -18.57
CA ALA A 88 4.17 -7.32 -18.21
C ALA A 88 5.57 -6.68 -18.30
N GLY A 89 6.59 -7.42 -18.74
CA GLY A 89 7.94 -6.90 -18.95
C GLY A 89 8.92 -7.06 -17.78
N PHE A 90 8.61 -7.91 -16.80
CA PHE A 90 9.62 -8.35 -15.84
C PHE A 90 10.58 -9.35 -16.47
N SER A 91 11.85 -9.25 -16.11
CA SER A 91 12.91 -10.18 -16.50
C SER A 91 13.27 -11.11 -15.34
N ARG A 92 13.55 -12.38 -15.65
CA ARG A 92 14.10 -13.34 -14.68
C ARG A 92 15.51 -12.92 -14.29
N VAL A 93 15.80 -12.94 -13.00
CA VAL A 93 17.17 -12.76 -12.48
C VAL A 93 17.82 -14.11 -12.23
N GLY A 94 17.15 -14.98 -11.47
CA GLY A 94 17.71 -16.28 -11.11
C GLY A 94 16.98 -16.91 -9.93
N GLU A 95 17.55 -17.99 -9.42
CA GLU A 95 17.03 -18.77 -8.30
C GLU A 95 17.90 -18.57 -7.07
N TRP A 96 17.24 -18.49 -5.92
CA TRP A 96 17.89 -18.51 -4.64
C TRP A 96 18.24 -19.94 -4.27
N THR A 97 19.44 -20.14 -3.75
CA THR A 97 19.93 -21.42 -3.23
C THR A 97 20.60 -21.20 -1.89
N LEU A 98 20.69 -22.29 -1.11
CA LEU A 98 21.40 -22.31 0.15
C LEU A 98 22.69 -23.11 0.00
N ASP A 99 23.83 -22.44 0.15
CA ASP A 99 25.17 -23.04 0.17
C ASP A 99 25.68 -23.03 1.62
N GLY A 100 25.45 -24.13 2.33
CA GLY A 100 25.63 -24.20 3.78
C GLY A 100 24.64 -23.29 4.51
N ASP A 101 25.14 -22.22 5.13
CA ASP A 101 24.30 -21.16 5.72
C ASP A 101 24.26 -19.89 4.86
N ARG A 102 24.91 -19.89 3.70
CA ARG A 102 24.99 -18.72 2.82
C ARG A 102 23.87 -18.79 1.79
N LEU A 103 22.98 -17.81 1.83
CA LEU A 103 22.02 -17.59 0.76
C LEU A 103 22.76 -17.06 -0.48
N THR A 104 22.45 -17.58 -1.67
CA THR A 104 23.03 -17.15 -2.95
C THR A 104 21.97 -17.03 -4.03
N LEU A 105 22.13 -16.10 -4.98
CA LEU A 105 21.25 -15.93 -6.14
C LEU A 105 22.04 -16.30 -7.41
N SER A 106 21.47 -17.14 -8.27
CA SER A 106 22.20 -17.69 -9.43
C SER A 106 22.49 -16.69 -10.54
N GLY A 107 21.76 -15.57 -10.61
CA GLY A 107 21.97 -14.53 -11.60
C GLY A 107 22.17 -13.15 -11.00
N ARG A 108 22.45 -12.19 -11.89
CA ARG A 108 22.80 -10.82 -11.53
C ARG A 108 21.65 -9.87 -11.88
N ALA A 109 21.13 -9.19 -10.86
CA ALA A 109 20.14 -8.15 -11.07
C ALA A 109 20.78 -6.87 -11.69
N PRO A 110 20.00 -6.08 -12.44
CA PRO A 110 20.42 -4.77 -12.95
C PRO A 110 20.86 -3.81 -11.83
N ALA A 111 21.65 -2.79 -12.16
CA ALA A 111 22.11 -1.78 -11.19
C ALA A 111 21.08 -0.67 -10.96
N GLU A 112 20.08 -0.59 -11.83
CA GLU A 112 19.04 0.42 -11.91
C GLU A 112 18.04 0.32 -10.74
N VAL A 113 17.39 1.46 -10.44
CA VAL A 113 16.20 1.55 -9.58
C VAL A 113 15.05 0.81 -10.24
N GLY A 114 14.23 0.12 -9.45
CA GLY A 114 13.11 -0.62 -10.03
C GLY A 114 12.33 -1.45 -9.03
N VAL A 115 11.48 -2.30 -9.59
CA VAL A 115 10.61 -3.22 -8.86
C VAL A 115 11.19 -4.62 -8.97
N TYR A 116 11.10 -5.39 -7.89
CA TYR A 116 11.46 -6.79 -7.85
C TYR A 116 10.35 -7.62 -7.23
N ALA A 117 10.29 -8.89 -7.63
CA ALA A 117 9.36 -9.87 -7.09
C ALA A 117 10.10 -11.15 -6.70
N PHE A 118 9.61 -11.83 -5.66
CA PHE A 118 10.00 -13.20 -5.34
C PHE A 118 8.86 -14.16 -5.62
N ILE A 119 9.25 -15.31 -6.16
CA ILE A 119 8.36 -16.37 -6.60
C ILE A 119 8.67 -17.60 -5.77
N LEU A 120 7.67 -18.20 -5.13
CA LEU A 120 7.79 -19.51 -4.49
C LEU A 120 7.08 -20.54 -5.38
N ASP A 121 7.85 -21.47 -5.94
CA ASP A 121 7.46 -22.39 -7.01
C ASP A 121 6.85 -21.65 -8.21
N ASP A 122 5.53 -21.47 -8.21
CA ASP A 122 4.77 -20.81 -9.28
C ASP A 122 3.85 -19.68 -8.75
N GLU A 123 4.12 -19.16 -7.55
CA GLU A 123 3.34 -18.08 -6.93
C GLU A 123 4.20 -16.84 -6.67
N VAL A 124 3.72 -15.65 -7.07
CA VAL A 124 4.31 -14.36 -6.67
C VAL A 124 4.01 -14.10 -5.19
N VAL A 125 5.01 -14.30 -4.33
CA VAL A 125 4.85 -14.22 -2.87
C VAL A 125 5.32 -12.89 -2.27
N TYR A 126 6.16 -12.13 -2.98
CA TYR A 126 6.66 -10.83 -2.52
C TYR A 126 6.85 -9.86 -3.67
N VAL A 127 6.54 -8.58 -3.45
CA VAL A 127 6.87 -7.47 -4.35
C VAL A 127 7.54 -6.35 -3.54
N GLY A 128 8.56 -5.72 -4.09
CA GLY A 128 9.15 -4.53 -3.48
C GLY A 128 9.80 -3.59 -4.47
N VAL A 129 10.01 -2.36 -4.03
CA VAL A 129 10.76 -1.33 -4.76
C VAL A 129 12.13 -1.06 -4.12
N THR A 130 13.09 -0.54 -4.88
CA THR A 130 14.38 -0.07 -4.37
C THR A 130 14.84 1.19 -5.08
N GLN A 131 15.28 2.19 -4.31
CA GLN A 131 15.89 3.44 -4.81
C GLN A 131 17.42 3.37 -4.87
N ASN A 132 18.03 2.32 -4.34
CA ASN A 132 19.50 2.16 -4.27
C ASN A 132 20.04 1.17 -5.33
N GLY A 133 19.20 0.77 -6.29
CA GLY A 133 19.53 -0.22 -7.30
C GLY A 133 19.10 -1.65 -6.96
N LEU A 134 18.69 -2.40 -7.97
CA LEU A 134 18.22 -3.79 -7.85
C LEU A 134 19.34 -4.74 -7.44
N GLN A 135 20.56 -4.58 -7.98
CA GLN A 135 21.73 -5.37 -7.60
C GLN A 135 22.05 -5.25 -6.11
N VAL A 136 22.08 -4.02 -5.59
CA VAL A 136 22.32 -3.74 -4.17
C VAL A 136 21.22 -4.37 -3.31
N ARG A 137 19.97 -4.31 -3.77
CA ARG A 137 18.84 -4.87 -3.04
C ARG A 137 18.91 -6.39 -2.92
N MET A 138 19.28 -7.10 -3.98
CA MET A 138 19.50 -8.56 -3.92
C MET A 138 20.63 -8.91 -2.96
N GLU A 139 21.72 -8.15 -2.98
CA GLU A 139 22.85 -8.37 -2.06
C GLU A 139 22.48 -8.14 -0.59
N GLN A 140 21.57 -7.19 -0.29
CA GLN A 140 21.06 -7.01 1.06
C GLN A 140 20.27 -8.22 1.56
N TYR A 141 19.43 -8.81 0.71
CA TYR A 141 18.73 -10.05 1.04
C TYR A 141 19.71 -11.21 1.21
N ARG A 142 20.77 -11.28 0.42
CA ARG A 142 21.83 -12.29 0.56
C ARG A 142 22.46 -12.28 1.97
N ARG A 143 22.70 -11.08 2.51
CA ARG A 143 23.39 -10.87 3.80
C ARG A 143 22.49 -10.96 5.03
N GLY A 144 21.18 -10.74 4.88
CA GLY A 144 20.22 -10.84 6.00
C GLY A 144 20.51 -9.87 7.16
N HIS A 145 20.85 -8.62 6.86
CA HIS A 145 21.26 -7.64 7.88
C HIS A 145 20.20 -7.44 8.98
N ALA A 146 20.51 -7.85 10.22
CA ALA A 146 19.62 -7.80 11.38
C ALA A 146 19.09 -6.39 11.72
N GLY A 147 19.83 -5.33 11.36
CA GLY A 147 19.38 -3.94 11.56
C GLY A 147 18.24 -3.50 10.63
N GLN A 148 17.95 -4.26 9.56
CA GLN A 148 16.90 -3.96 8.60
C GLN A 148 15.79 -5.00 8.70
N LYS A 149 14.78 -4.71 9.53
CA LYS A 149 13.68 -5.65 9.89
C LYS A 149 13.06 -6.35 8.67
N THR A 150 12.77 -5.61 7.58
CA THR A 150 12.21 -6.19 6.35
C THR A 150 13.17 -7.17 5.69
N ASN A 151 14.45 -6.84 5.62
CA ASN A 151 15.44 -7.67 4.95
C ASN A 151 15.74 -8.94 5.74
N ALA A 152 15.85 -8.84 7.07
CA ALA A 152 15.97 -9.98 7.95
C ALA A 152 14.76 -10.92 7.82
N ARG A 153 13.54 -10.37 7.86
CA ARG A 153 12.30 -11.15 7.73
C ARG A 153 12.18 -11.86 6.37
N VAL A 154 12.39 -11.13 5.28
CA VAL A 154 12.26 -11.73 3.94
C VAL A 154 13.40 -12.72 3.67
N ASN A 155 14.61 -12.47 4.18
CA ASN A 155 15.68 -13.48 4.15
C ASN A 155 15.26 -14.76 4.88
N ALA A 156 14.66 -14.66 6.07
CA ALA A 156 14.14 -15.83 6.79
C ALA A 156 13.08 -16.58 5.98
N LEU A 157 12.12 -15.87 5.37
CA LEU A 157 11.09 -16.47 4.51
C LEU A 157 11.67 -17.19 3.29
N ILE A 158 12.72 -16.63 2.65
CA ILE A 158 13.42 -17.31 1.55
C ILE A 158 14.06 -18.61 2.06
N ARG A 159 14.76 -18.55 3.20
CA ARG A 159 15.40 -19.74 3.80
C ARG A 159 14.39 -20.81 4.19
N GLU A 160 13.27 -20.41 4.79
CA GLU A 160 12.16 -21.32 5.15
C GLU A 160 11.59 -22.01 3.91
N GLY A 161 11.34 -21.27 2.83
CA GLY A 161 10.88 -21.84 1.56
C GLY A 161 11.86 -22.88 1.00
N LEU A 162 13.15 -22.54 0.96
CA LEU A 162 14.20 -23.46 0.49
C LEU A 162 14.33 -24.71 1.38
N ALA A 163 14.26 -24.55 2.70
CA ALA A 163 14.32 -25.66 3.66
C ALA A 163 13.13 -26.61 3.55
N ALA A 164 11.96 -26.10 3.16
CA ALA A 164 10.78 -26.88 2.85
C ALA A 164 10.83 -27.58 1.47
N GLY A 165 11.91 -27.40 0.71
CA GLY A 165 12.10 -28.03 -0.62
C GLY A 165 11.45 -27.26 -1.77
N HIS A 166 10.95 -26.05 -1.53
CA HIS A 166 10.38 -25.20 -2.57
C HIS A 166 11.47 -24.46 -3.34
N ARG A 167 11.18 -24.12 -4.59
CA ARG A 167 12.03 -23.24 -5.40
C ARG A 167 11.70 -21.79 -5.11
N VAL A 168 12.71 -20.98 -4.81
CA VAL A 168 12.53 -19.53 -4.67
C VAL A 168 13.27 -18.82 -5.79
N SER A 169 12.59 -18.01 -6.60
CA SER A 169 13.23 -17.25 -7.69
C SER A 169 12.95 -15.75 -7.61
N ALA A 170 13.74 -14.96 -8.33
CA ALA A 170 13.65 -13.51 -8.36
C ALA A 170 13.44 -12.99 -9.79
N MET A 171 12.57 -11.98 -9.92
CA MET A 171 12.30 -11.25 -11.15
C MET A 171 12.37 -9.75 -10.91
N THR A 172 12.70 -8.96 -11.94
CA THR A 172 12.85 -7.50 -11.84
C THR A 172 12.27 -6.76 -13.04
N ALA A 173 11.80 -5.55 -12.82
CA ALA A 173 11.41 -4.60 -13.86
C ALA A 173 11.95 -3.19 -13.55
N VAL A 174 12.25 -2.43 -14.61
CA VAL A 174 12.72 -1.04 -14.54
C VAL A 174 11.70 -0.16 -15.29
N PRO A 175 10.54 0.12 -14.68
CA PRO A 175 9.53 0.95 -15.33
C PRO A 175 10.02 2.40 -15.44
N ALA A 176 9.71 3.05 -16.56
CA ALA A 176 10.03 4.46 -16.76
C ALA A 176 9.15 5.35 -15.84
N SER A 177 9.76 6.38 -15.28
CA SER A 177 9.03 7.49 -14.64
C SER A 177 8.47 8.43 -15.71
N PHE A 178 7.39 9.15 -15.36
CA PHE A 178 6.72 10.05 -16.30
C PHE A 178 6.23 11.32 -15.61
N ASP A 179 5.84 12.31 -16.42
CA ASP A 179 5.24 13.55 -15.95
C ASP A 179 3.70 13.45 -15.99
N TRP A 180 3.06 13.92 -14.92
CA TRP A 180 1.61 14.09 -14.87
C TRP A 180 1.26 15.53 -14.52
N ASN A 181 0.96 16.33 -15.56
CA ASN A 181 0.61 17.75 -15.45
C ASN A 181 1.68 18.59 -14.73
N GLY A 182 2.96 18.36 -15.05
CA GLY A 182 4.09 19.04 -14.43
C GLY A 182 4.53 18.45 -13.10
N LEU A 183 3.92 17.34 -12.64
CA LEU A 183 4.30 16.63 -11.42
C LEU A 183 5.01 15.31 -11.76
N PRO A 184 6.16 15.01 -11.14
CA PRO A 184 6.87 13.78 -11.41
C PRO A 184 6.16 12.58 -10.78
N VAL A 185 6.00 11.51 -11.55
CA VAL A 185 5.49 10.21 -11.09
C VAL A 185 6.60 9.18 -11.18
N ASP A 186 6.94 8.59 -10.04
CA ASP A 186 7.88 7.47 -9.96
C ASP A 186 7.20 6.19 -10.47
N GLY A 187 7.66 5.71 -11.63
CA GLY A 187 7.12 4.51 -12.26
C GLY A 187 7.33 3.25 -11.42
N ALA A 188 8.43 3.16 -10.68
CA ALA A 188 8.76 1.99 -9.87
C ALA A 188 7.92 1.94 -8.59
N ALA A 189 7.80 3.06 -7.87
CA ALA A 189 6.95 3.15 -6.69
C ALA A 189 5.46 2.97 -7.05
N GLY A 190 5.01 3.58 -8.15
CA GLY A 190 3.65 3.43 -8.65
C GLY A 190 3.32 1.98 -9.01
N LEU A 191 4.21 1.30 -9.73
CA LEU A 191 4.04 -0.10 -10.11
C LEU A 191 4.03 -1.02 -8.88
N GLU A 192 4.93 -0.83 -7.92
CA GLU A 192 4.96 -1.62 -6.68
C GLU A 192 3.64 -1.52 -5.91
N ALA A 193 3.16 -0.30 -5.66
CA ALA A 193 1.91 -0.07 -4.96
C ALA A 193 0.71 -0.72 -5.71
N GLY A 194 0.70 -0.61 -7.04
CA GLY A 194 -0.30 -1.25 -7.90
C GLY A 194 -0.29 -2.78 -7.79
N LEU A 195 0.89 -3.39 -7.86
CA LEU A 195 1.07 -4.84 -7.77
C LEU A 195 0.73 -5.37 -6.37
N ILE A 196 1.13 -4.69 -5.29
CA ILE A 196 0.78 -5.09 -3.93
C ILE A 196 -0.74 -5.07 -3.74
N ARG A 197 -1.44 -4.07 -4.28
CA ARG A 197 -2.91 -4.01 -4.20
C ARG A 197 -3.60 -5.10 -5.03
N LEU A 198 -3.07 -5.37 -6.22
CA LEU A 198 -3.64 -6.34 -7.17
C LEU A 198 -3.40 -7.79 -6.71
N ILE A 199 -2.15 -8.13 -6.42
CA ILE A 199 -1.68 -9.50 -6.12
C ILE A 199 -1.87 -9.82 -4.65
N GLN A 200 -1.74 -8.82 -3.77
CA GLN A 200 -1.70 -9.00 -2.32
C GLN A 200 -0.71 -10.10 -1.85
N PRO A 201 0.58 -9.99 -2.22
CA PRO A 201 1.54 -11.07 -2.00
C PRO A 201 1.68 -11.40 -0.51
N ARG A 202 1.66 -12.69 -0.16
CA ARG A 202 1.61 -13.13 1.25
C ARG A 202 2.82 -12.75 2.10
N TRP A 203 3.98 -12.49 1.49
CA TRP A 203 5.19 -12.05 2.22
C TRP A 203 5.26 -10.51 2.36
N ASN A 204 4.35 -9.75 1.74
CA ASN A 204 4.23 -8.31 1.98
C ASN A 204 3.44 -8.07 3.27
N MET A 205 4.03 -7.35 4.23
CA MET A 205 3.29 -6.89 5.40
C MET A 205 2.31 -5.82 4.96
N ARG A 206 1.02 -6.05 5.20
CA ARG A 206 0.01 -5.00 5.03
C ARG A 206 0.14 -4.02 6.19
N GLY A 207 0.49 -2.78 5.89
CA GLY A 207 0.33 -1.70 6.88
C GLY A 207 -1.15 -1.53 7.19
N ARG A 208 -1.50 -1.43 8.47
CA ARG A 208 -2.85 -0.99 8.88
C ARG A 208 -2.92 0.49 8.53
N SER A 209 -3.55 0.83 7.40
CA SER A 209 -3.85 2.22 7.04
C SER A 209 -4.89 2.81 7.98
#